data_AF-A0A7G1IFY8-F1
#
_entry.id   AF-A0A7G1IFY8-F1
#
_cell.length_a   1.000
_cell.length_b   1.000
_cell.length_c   1.000
_cell.angle_alpha   90.00
_cell.angle_beta   90.00
_cell.angle_gamma   90.00
#
_symmetry.space_group_name_H-M   'P 1'
#
loop_
_entity.id
_entity.type
_entity.pdbx_description
1 polymer ?
#
loop_
_entity_poly.entity_id
_entity_poly.type
_entity_poly.pdbx_seq_one_letter_code
_entity_poly.pdbx_strand_id
1 'polypeptide(L)'
;MRDLVNAGAVELVAETVKHGASSKEARSWWGNFLVQKANEAGIGLDELAITPAQVAAVVRLVEGGKLSNKLAREVVAGVLAGEGEPEQVMTARGLELVRDDSLTQAAVDEALAANPDVAEKIRGGKVAAAGAIVGAVMKATRGQADAARVRELVLAACGQG
;
A
#
# COMPACT_ATOMS: atom_id res chain seq x y z
N MET A 1 5.50 -32.13 -1.02
CA MET A 1 4.60 -31.11 -0.41
C MET A 1 4.69 -29.75 -1.11
N ARG A 2 5.87 -29.33 -1.61
CA ARG A 2 6.06 -28.10 -2.41
C ARG A 2 5.31 -28.11 -3.76
N ASP A 3 5.17 -29.27 -4.40
CA ASP A 3 4.55 -29.39 -5.72
C ASP A 3 3.02 -29.28 -5.71
N LEU A 4 2.35 -29.61 -4.60
CA LEU A 4 0.90 -29.47 -4.45
C LEU A 4 0.50 -28.00 -4.25
N VAL A 5 1.30 -27.22 -3.52
CA VAL A 5 1.10 -25.76 -3.34
C VAL A 5 1.25 -25.01 -4.67
N ASN A 6 2.17 -25.46 -5.54
CA ASN A 6 2.35 -24.88 -6.87
C ASN A 6 1.19 -25.18 -7.83
N ALA A 7 0.51 -26.33 -7.70
CA ALA A 7 -0.59 -26.70 -8.59
C ALA A 7 -1.81 -25.78 -8.44
N GLY A 8 -2.19 -25.44 -7.20
CA GLY A 8 -3.30 -24.50 -6.94
C GLY A 8 -2.99 -23.06 -7.36
N ALA A 9 -1.73 -22.63 -7.22
CA ALA A 9 -1.31 -21.28 -7.56
C ALA A 9 -1.43 -20.97 -9.06
N VAL A 10 -1.21 -21.95 -9.94
CA VAL A 10 -1.29 -21.74 -11.40
C VAL A 10 -2.72 -21.41 -11.83
N GLU A 11 -3.70 -22.16 -11.33
CA GLU A 11 -5.10 -21.92 -11.66
C GLU A 11 -5.58 -20.58 -11.10
N LEU A 12 -5.25 -20.28 -9.84
CA LEU A 12 -5.59 -19.00 -9.21
C LEU A 12 -5.02 -17.80 -9.97
N VAL A 13 -3.78 -17.91 -10.46
CA VAL A 13 -3.16 -16.89 -11.32
C VAL A 13 -3.92 -16.79 -12.65
N ALA A 14 -4.23 -17.90 -13.31
CA ALA A 14 -4.94 -17.90 -14.58
C ALA A 14 -6.34 -17.27 -14.47
N GLU A 15 -7.11 -17.63 -13.45
CA GLU A 15 -8.42 -17.05 -13.16
C GLU A 15 -8.33 -15.55 -12.86
N THR A 16 -7.33 -15.13 -12.09
CA THR A 16 -7.13 -13.70 -11.78
C THR A 16 -6.84 -12.89 -13.06
N VAL A 17 -6.10 -13.48 -14.01
CA VAL A 17 -5.84 -12.87 -15.32
C VAL A 17 -7.13 -12.78 -16.15
N LYS A 18 -8.00 -13.79 -16.12
CA LYS A 18 -9.32 -13.73 -16.78
C LYS A 18 -10.20 -12.59 -16.25
N HIS A 19 -9.99 -12.19 -15.00
CA HIS A 19 -10.65 -11.03 -14.38
C HIS A 19 -9.96 -9.68 -14.65
N GLY A 20 -8.94 -9.64 -15.52
CA GLY A 20 -8.36 -8.41 -16.04
C GLY A 20 -7.06 -7.94 -15.36
N ALA A 21 -6.50 -8.71 -14.41
CA ALA A 21 -5.17 -8.41 -13.89
C ALA A 21 -4.07 -8.85 -14.88
N SER A 22 -2.93 -8.16 -14.87
CA SER A 22 -1.77 -8.65 -15.62
C SER A 22 -1.24 -9.95 -15.00
N SER A 23 -0.67 -10.84 -15.83
CA SER A 23 -0.06 -12.09 -15.33
C SER A 23 1.09 -11.85 -14.35
N LYS A 24 1.76 -10.70 -14.46
CA LYS A 24 2.82 -10.29 -13.53
C LYS A 24 2.23 -9.98 -12.15
N GLU A 25 1.19 -9.15 -12.09
CA GLU A 25 0.55 -8.77 -10.83
C GLU A 25 -0.14 -9.96 -10.18
N ALA A 26 -0.87 -10.78 -10.95
CA ALA A 26 -1.49 -12.00 -10.45
C ALA A 26 -0.46 -12.93 -9.79
N ARG A 27 0.68 -13.19 -10.45
CA ARG A 27 1.78 -14.00 -9.87
C ARG A 27 2.38 -13.35 -8.62
N SER A 28 2.52 -12.03 -8.61
CA SER A 28 3.04 -11.30 -7.45
C SER A 28 2.13 -11.48 -6.23
N TRP A 29 0.81 -11.33 -6.39
CA TRP A 29 -0.14 -11.49 -5.29
C TRP A 29 -0.21 -12.93 -4.78
N TRP A 30 -0.45 -13.89 -5.67
CA TRP A 30 -0.59 -15.30 -5.29
C TRP A 30 0.73 -15.92 -4.83
N GLY A 31 1.83 -15.61 -5.50
CA GLY A 31 3.14 -16.20 -5.25
C GLY A 31 3.96 -15.56 -4.13
N ASN A 32 3.57 -14.38 -3.65
CA ASN A 32 4.27 -13.71 -2.54
C ASN A 32 3.36 -13.50 -1.33
N PHE A 33 2.39 -12.59 -1.44
CA PHE A 33 1.63 -12.14 -0.27
C PHE A 33 0.58 -13.17 0.18
N LEU A 34 -0.19 -13.74 -0.75
CA LEU A 34 -1.26 -14.67 -0.41
C LEU A 34 -0.70 -16.04 0.01
N VAL A 35 0.37 -16.53 -0.62
CA VAL A 35 1.04 -17.75 -0.12
C VAL A 35 1.60 -17.56 1.29
N GLN A 36 2.10 -16.37 1.63
CA GLN A 36 2.49 -16.06 3.00
C GLN A 36 1.28 -16.15 3.94
N LYS A 37 0.12 -15.58 3.56
CA LYS A 37 -1.10 -15.62 4.38
C LYS A 37 -1.65 -17.03 4.56
N ALA A 38 -1.64 -17.85 3.51
CA ALA A 38 -2.03 -19.25 3.57
C ALA A 38 -1.13 -20.04 4.53
N ASN A 39 0.19 -19.85 4.42
CA ASN A 39 1.16 -20.47 5.33
C ASN A 39 0.99 -20.01 6.79
N GLU A 40 0.72 -18.73 7.04
CA GLU A 40 0.44 -18.19 8.39
C GLU A 40 -0.83 -18.81 9.01
N ALA A 41 -1.85 -19.07 8.20
CA ALA A 41 -3.09 -19.71 8.63
C ALA A 41 -3.02 -21.25 8.66
N GLY A 42 -1.96 -21.86 8.09
CA GLY A 42 -1.80 -23.31 8.01
C GLY A 42 -2.77 -23.99 7.04
N ILE A 43 -3.26 -23.27 6.02
CA ILE A 43 -4.24 -23.76 5.04
C ILE A 43 -3.69 -23.72 3.61
N GLY A 44 -4.38 -24.35 2.67
CA GLY A 44 -4.13 -24.26 1.24
C GLY A 44 -4.35 -22.84 0.69
N LEU A 45 -3.67 -22.53 -0.42
CA LEU A 45 -3.79 -21.21 -1.07
C LEU A 45 -5.20 -20.98 -1.63
N ASP A 46 -5.84 -22.04 -2.09
CA ASP A 46 -7.22 -22.13 -2.58
C ASP A 46 -8.27 -22.12 -1.46
N GLU A 47 -7.86 -22.29 -0.20
CA GLU A 47 -8.72 -22.21 0.99
C GLU A 47 -8.79 -20.79 1.58
N LEU A 48 -7.99 -19.84 1.08
CA LEU A 48 -8.07 -18.45 1.52
C LEU A 48 -9.44 -17.85 1.20
N ALA A 49 -9.96 -17.05 2.13
CA ALA A 49 -11.21 -16.30 1.97
C ALA A 49 -11.05 -15.07 1.06
N ILE A 50 -10.47 -15.26 -0.13
CA ILE A 50 -10.37 -14.25 -1.17
C ILE A 50 -10.39 -14.92 -2.55
N THR A 51 -11.18 -14.35 -3.46
CA THR A 51 -11.34 -14.91 -4.81
C THR A 51 -10.37 -14.29 -5.83
N PRO A 52 -10.07 -14.98 -6.94
CA PRO A 52 -9.35 -14.40 -8.08
C PRO A 52 -9.93 -13.08 -8.58
N ALA A 53 -11.25 -12.94 -8.60
CA ALA A 53 -11.94 -11.71 -8.99
C ALA A 53 -11.64 -10.54 -8.04
N GLN A 54 -11.61 -10.80 -6.73
CA GLN A 54 -11.28 -9.81 -5.70
C GLN A 54 -9.80 -9.40 -5.76
N VAL A 55 -8.89 -10.35 -6.00
CA VAL A 55 -7.47 -10.02 -6.24
C VAL A 55 -7.32 -9.12 -7.47
N ALA A 56 -8.03 -9.42 -8.57
CA ALA A 56 -8.01 -8.57 -9.75
C ALA A 56 -8.60 -7.18 -9.49
N ALA A 57 -9.63 -7.05 -8.64
CA ALA A 57 -10.16 -5.77 -8.21
C ALA A 57 -9.14 -4.95 -7.40
N VAL A 58 -8.40 -5.58 -6.48
CA VAL A 58 -7.29 -4.92 -5.76
C VAL A 58 -6.22 -4.42 -6.71
N VAL A 59 -5.83 -5.23 -7.71
CA VAL A 59 -4.87 -4.82 -8.75
C VAL A 59 -5.36 -3.57 -9.49
N ARG A 60 -6.63 -3.54 -9.91
CA ARG A 60 -7.23 -2.37 -10.57
C ARG A 60 -7.23 -1.12 -9.69
N LEU A 61 -7.45 -1.25 -8.38
CA LEU A 61 -7.39 -0.11 -7.46
C LEU A 61 -5.98 0.46 -7.31
N VAL A 62 -4.95 -0.40 -7.37
CA VAL A 62 -3.54 0.03 -7.38
C VAL A 62 -3.18 0.68 -8.72
N GLU A 63 -3.52 0.06 -9.85
CA GLU A 63 -3.25 0.59 -11.19
C GLU A 63 -4.00 1.90 -11.46
N GLY A 64 -5.25 2.00 -10.98
CA GLY A 64 -6.05 3.22 -10.99
C GLY A 64 -5.56 4.27 -9.98
N GLY A 65 -4.55 3.95 -9.17
CA GLY A 65 -3.87 4.87 -8.30
C GLY A 65 -4.71 5.36 -7.11
N LYS A 66 -5.74 4.58 -6.73
CA LYS A 66 -6.52 4.75 -5.50
C LYS A 66 -5.83 4.10 -4.30
N LEU A 67 -5.01 3.07 -4.53
CA LEU A 67 -4.24 2.39 -3.49
C LEU A 67 -2.75 2.42 -3.80
N SER A 68 -1.92 2.52 -2.76
CA SER A 68 -0.53 2.08 -2.85
C SER A 68 -0.45 0.56 -2.62
N ASN A 69 0.66 -0.06 -3.01
CA ASN A 69 0.92 -1.47 -2.70
C ASN A 69 0.80 -1.81 -1.20
N LYS A 70 1.16 -0.85 -0.32
CA LYS A 70 1.02 -1.03 1.12
C LYS A 70 -0.46 -1.09 1.53
N LEU A 71 -1.24 -0.10 1.12
CA LEU A 71 -2.67 0.00 1.46
C LEU A 71 -3.48 -1.15 0.82
N ALA A 72 -3.09 -1.59 -0.37
CA ALA A 72 -3.67 -2.77 -1.01
C ALA A 72 -3.52 -4.05 -0.18
N ARG A 73 -2.41 -4.24 0.53
CA ARG A 73 -2.24 -5.38 1.44
C ARG A 73 -3.17 -5.29 2.64
N GLU A 74 -3.45 -4.08 3.14
CA GLU A 74 -4.43 -3.86 4.20
C GLU A 74 -5.86 -4.11 3.72
N VAL A 75 -6.19 -3.74 2.49
CA VAL A 75 -7.46 -4.10 1.84
C VAL A 75 -7.60 -5.62 1.74
N VAL A 76 -6.60 -6.32 1.20
CA VAL A 76 -6.62 -7.79 1.12
C VAL A 76 -6.78 -8.43 2.49
N ALA A 77 -6.14 -7.88 3.53
CA ALA A 77 -6.31 -8.38 4.90
C ALA A 77 -7.76 -8.22 5.42
N GLY A 78 -8.45 -7.13 5.07
CA GLY A 78 -9.87 -6.97 5.40
C GLY A 78 -10.78 -7.91 4.61
N VAL A 79 -10.49 -8.13 3.32
CA VAL A 79 -11.24 -9.11 2.50
C VAL A 79 -11.09 -10.52 3.09
N LEU A 80 -9.86 -10.93 3.44
CA LEU A 80 -9.58 -12.20 4.11
C LEU A 80 -10.30 -12.34 5.47
N ALA A 81 -10.57 -11.22 6.14
CA ALA A 81 -11.34 -11.17 7.39
C ALA A 81 -12.87 -11.20 7.17
N GLY A 82 -13.33 -11.26 5.92
CA GLY A 82 -14.75 -11.31 5.58
C GLY A 82 -15.46 -9.95 5.61
N GLU A 83 -14.71 -8.84 5.51
CA GLU A 83 -15.28 -7.48 5.60
C GLU A 83 -15.96 -7.00 4.31
N GLY A 84 -15.98 -7.83 3.27
CA GLY A 84 -16.68 -7.58 2.01
C GLY A 84 -15.74 -7.42 0.82
N GLU A 85 -16.21 -6.68 -0.19
CA GLU A 85 -15.48 -6.46 -1.44
C GLU A 85 -14.31 -5.48 -1.26
N PRO A 86 -13.23 -5.59 -2.06
CA PRO A 86 -12.04 -4.75 -1.93
C PRO A 86 -12.31 -3.23 -1.87
N GLU A 87 -13.23 -2.73 -2.69
CA GLU A 87 -13.62 -1.32 -2.67
C GLU A 87 -14.34 -0.92 -1.38
N GLN A 88 -15.19 -1.81 -0.85
CA GLN A 88 -15.90 -1.58 0.40
C GLN A 88 -14.92 -1.51 1.57
N VAL A 89 -13.96 -2.45 1.62
CA VAL A 89 -12.91 -2.46 2.64
C VAL A 89 -12.04 -1.20 2.55
N MET A 90 -11.64 -0.81 1.33
CA MET A 90 -10.87 0.41 1.11
C MET A 90 -11.59 1.65 1.67
N THR A 91 -12.86 1.84 1.32
CA THR A 91 -13.64 3.00 1.77
C THR A 91 -13.91 2.94 3.27
N ALA A 92 -14.36 1.79 3.79
CA ALA A 92 -14.72 1.63 5.20
C ALA A 92 -13.53 1.84 6.14
N ARG A 93 -12.32 1.43 5.72
CA ARG A 93 -11.08 1.59 6.50
C ARG A 93 -10.34 2.91 6.21
N GLY A 94 -10.82 3.71 5.27
CA GLY A 94 -10.14 4.95 4.86
C GLY A 94 -8.73 4.71 4.31
N LEU A 95 -8.58 3.71 3.43
CA LEU A 95 -7.29 3.28 2.88
C LEU A 95 -6.99 3.88 1.50
N GLU A 96 -7.77 4.87 1.05
CA GLU A 96 -7.55 5.52 -0.24
C GLU A 96 -6.36 6.49 -0.18
N LEU A 97 -5.57 6.52 -1.26
CA LEU A 97 -4.47 7.47 -1.44
C LEU A 97 -5.01 8.90 -1.56
N VAL A 98 -4.45 9.79 -0.75
CA VAL A 98 -4.72 11.23 -0.84
C VAL A 98 -3.82 11.81 -1.91
N ARG A 99 -4.45 12.39 -2.95
CA ARG A 99 -3.77 13.11 -4.05
C ARG A 99 -3.85 14.63 -3.92
N ASP A 100 -4.52 15.12 -2.90
CA ASP A 100 -4.60 16.56 -2.64
C ASP A 100 -3.29 17.02 -2.00
N ASP A 101 -2.51 17.76 -2.79
CA ASP A 101 -1.25 18.36 -2.35
C ASP A 101 -1.48 19.33 -1.19
N SER A 102 -2.65 19.96 -1.06
CA SER A 102 -2.94 20.88 0.05
C SER A 102 -3.05 20.16 1.39
N LEU A 103 -3.70 18.99 1.41
CA LEU A 103 -3.77 18.13 2.60
C LEU A 103 -2.41 17.55 2.95
N THR A 104 -1.65 17.15 1.93
CA THR A 104 -0.28 16.63 2.11
C THR A 104 0.65 17.72 2.64
N GLN A 105 0.56 18.95 2.12
CA GLN A 105 1.33 20.09 2.58
C GLN A 105 1.00 20.45 4.03
N ALA A 106 -0.28 20.47 4.40
CA ALA A 106 -0.68 20.74 5.78
C ALA A 106 -0.07 19.74 6.78
N ALA A 107 -0.05 18.44 6.42
CA ALA A 107 0.59 17.41 7.24
C ALA A 107 2.12 17.59 7.31
N VAL A 108 2.76 18.03 6.22
CA VAL A 108 4.19 18.37 6.19
C VAL A 108 4.49 19.54 7.13
N ASP A 109 3.71 20.61 7.06
CA ASP A 109 3.89 21.81 7.89
C ASP A 109 3.74 21.47 9.37
N GLU A 110 2.74 20.66 9.73
CA GLU A 110 2.54 20.17 11.10
C GLU A 110 3.72 19.31 11.57
N ALA A 111 4.20 18.40 10.73
CA ALA A 111 5.33 17.53 11.07
C ALA A 111 6.65 18.32 11.25
N LEU A 112 6.88 19.36 10.43
CA LEU A 112 8.02 20.25 10.57
C LEU A 112 7.91 21.10 11.85
N ALA A 113 6.73 21.63 12.15
CA ALA A 113 6.48 22.39 13.38
C ALA A 113 6.67 21.55 14.64
N ALA A 114 6.29 20.28 14.60
CA ALA A 114 6.48 19.33 15.70
C ALA A 114 7.95 18.87 15.87
N ASN A 115 8.80 19.05 14.85
CA ASN A 115 10.19 18.59 14.85
C ASN A 115 11.15 19.72 14.41
N PRO A 116 11.23 20.83 15.17
CA PRO A 116 11.96 22.03 14.75
C PRO A 116 13.47 21.78 14.58
N ASP A 117 14.07 20.90 15.40
CA ASP A 117 15.50 20.57 15.29
C ASP A 117 15.83 19.79 14.01
N VAL A 118 14.91 18.95 13.53
CA VAL A 118 15.03 18.23 12.26
C VAL A 118 14.85 19.20 11.10
N ALA A 119 13.88 20.12 11.19
CA ALA A 119 13.66 21.15 10.18
C ALA A 119 14.91 22.03 9.99
N GLU A 120 15.55 22.48 11.06
CA GLU A 120 16.80 23.25 10.99
C GLU A 120 17.95 22.47 10.36
N LYS A 121 18.09 21.18 10.66
CA LYS A 121 19.10 20.32 10.00
C LYS A 121 18.88 20.24 8.49
N ILE A 122 17.62 20.15 8.05
CA ILE A 122 17.28 20.10 6.62
C ILE A 122 17.60 21.45 5.97
N ARG A 123 17.19 22.57 6.56
CA ARG A 123 17.51 23.93 6.09
C ARG A 123 19.02 24.17 6.01
N GLY A 124 19.79 23.58 6.93
CA GLY A 124 21.25 23.59 6.92
C GLY A 124 21.90 22.66 5.88
N GLY A 125 21.13 22.06 4.97
CA GLY A 125 21.62 21.22 3.88
C GLY A 125 21.74 19.73 4.19
N LYS A 126 21.38 19.28 5.40
CA LYS A 126 21.37 17.84 5.76
C LYS A 126 20.09 17.17 5.26
N VAL A 127 19.94 17.08 3.94
CA VAL A 127 18.76 16.52 3.22
C VAL A 127 18.36 15.11 3.71
N ALA A 128 19.31 14.29 4.16
CA ALA A 128 19.03 12.97 4.72
C ALA A 128 18.10 13.02 5.96
N ALA A 129 18.07 14.13 6.70
CA ALA A 129 17.20 14.32 7.85
C ALA A 129 15.71 14.41 7.46
N ALA A 130 15.39 14.70 6.20
CA ALA A 130 14.01 14.73 5.69
C ALA A 130 13.29 13.38 5.87
N GLY A 131 14.02 12.25 5.91
CA GLY A 131 13.44 10.93 6.12
C GLY A 131 12.66 10.80 7.43
N ALA A 132 13.08 11.52 8.49
CA ALA A 132 12.36 11.52 9.77
C ALA A 132 11.00 12.23 9.65
N ILE A 133 10.95 13.38 8.96
CA ILE A 133 9.71 14.13 8.71
C ILE A 133 8.79 13.33 7.79
N VAL A 134 9.32 12.73 6.73
CA VAL A 134 8.56 11.84 5.85
C VAL A 134 7.93 10.71 6.67
N GLY A 135 8.68 10.07 7.56
CA GLY A 135 8.16 9.03 8.45
C GLY A 135 7.04 9.53 9.36
N ALA A 136 7.16 10.73 9.92
CA ALA A 136 6.13 11.34 10.74
C ALA A 136 4.85 11.63 9.95
N VAL A 137 4.95 12.23 8.76
CA VAL A 137 3.82 12.49 7.86
C VAL A 137 3.15 11.19 7.41
N MET A 138 3.92 10.19 7.02
CA MET A 138 3.40 8.87 6.62
C MET A 138 2.66 8.19 7.77
N LYS A 139 3.10 8.37 9.02
CA LYS A 139 2.39 7.86 10.19
C LYS A 139 1.09 8.62 10.44
N ALA A 140 1.12 9.95 10.39
CA ALA A 140 -0.05 10.80 10.61
C ALA A 140 -1.15 10.55 9.57
N THR A 141 -0.77 10.41 8.30
CA THR A 141 -1.66 10.11 7.17
C THR A 141 -1.98 8.62 7.03
N ARG A 142 -1.52 7.77 7.96
CA ARG A 142 -1.68 6.29 7.89
C ARG A 142 -1.19 5.67 6.57
N GLY A 143 -0.26 6.34 5.89
CA GLY A 143 0.30 5.93 4.61
C GLY A 143 -0.56 6.24 3.39
N GLN A 144 -1.58 7.09 3.55
CA GLN A 144 -2.43 7.58 2.46
C GLN A 144 -1.71 8.63 1.60
N ALA A 145 -0.71 9.33 2.14
CA ALA A 145 0.12 10.24 1.34
C ALA A 145 1.17 9.47 0.52
N ASP A 146 1.55 10.02 -0.63
CA ASP A 146 2.67 9.49 -1.42
C ASP A 146 4.01 9.89 -0.78
N ALA A 147 4.83 8.89 -0.42
CA ALA A 147 6.08 9.14 0.30
C ALA A 147 7.10 9.95 -0.52
N ALA A 148 7.12 9.79 -1.85
CA ALA A 148 8.02 10.55 -2.71
C ALA A 148 7.55 12.01 -2.77
N ARG A 149 6.24 12.24 -2.95
CA ARG A 149 5.65 13.57 -2.94
C ARG A 149 5.83 14.29 -1.60
N VAL A 150 5.59 13.59 -0.48
CA VAL A 150 5.86 14.14 0.87
C VAL A 150 7.32 14.56 0.99
N ARG A 151 8.26 13.74 0.50
CA ARG A 151 9.68 14.08 0.54
C ARG A 151 9.98 15.35 -0.27
N GLU A 152 9.42 15.49 -1.47
CA GLU A 152 9.56 16.71 -2.28
C GLU A 152 9.05 17.94 -1.53
N LEU A 153 7.84 17.87 -0.95
CA LEU A 153 7.23 18.98 -0.21
C LEU A 153 8.05 19.35 1.03
N VAL A 154 8.58 18.37 1.77
CA VAL A 154 9.46 18.61 2.92
C VAL A 154 10.72 19.38 2.50
N LEU A 155 11.33 19.01 1.37
CA LEU A 155 12.53 19.69 0.88
C LEU A 155 12.21 21.09 0.39
N ALA A 156 11.14 21.26 -0.39
CA ALA A 156 10.67 22.57 -0.84
C ALA A 156 10.38 23.51 0.33
N ALA A 157 9.66 23.05 1.35
CA ALA A 157 9.34 23.82 2.56
C ALA A 157 10.60 24.22 3.38
N CYS A 158 11.69 23.47 3.24
CA CYS A 158 12.97 23.78 3.88
C CYS A 158 13.96 24.53 2.95
N GLY A 159 13.53 24.94 1.74
CA GLY A 159 14.40 25.62 0.77
C GLY A 159 15.48 24.72 0.14
N GLN A 160 15.23 23.41 0.08
CA GLN A 160 16.12 22.38 -0.49
C GLN A 160 15.50 21.67 -1.71
N GLY A 161 14.45 22.24 -2.31
CA GLY A 161 13.68 21.69 -3.43
C GLY A 161 14.11 22.21 -4.79
#